data_AF-A0A352QQT0-F1
#
_entry.id   AF-A0A352QQT0-F1
#
_cell.length_a   1.000
_cell.length_b   1.000
_cell.length_c   1.000
_cell.angle_alpha   90.00
_cell.angle_beta   90.00
_cell.angle_gamma   90.00
#
_symmetry.space_group_name_H-M   'P 1'
#
loop_
_entity.id
_entity.type
_entity.pdbx_description
1 polymer ?
#
loop_
_entity_poly.entity_id
_entity_poly.type
_entity_poly.pdbx_seq_one_letter_code
_entity_poly.pdbx_strand_id
1 'polypeptide(L)'
;MASIWESIAASVTPARAGKVKSRGVMDLMSRSLDTMQAHMARVQLAQDPPDLLIQLSREAATFYEFWRAGELVEKGRQAAEKALDAAGL
;
A
#
# COMPACT_ATOMS: atom_id res chain seq x y z
N MET A 1 -24.48 -10.97 -11.94
CA MET A 1 -23.10 -10.45 -11.77
C MET A 1 -22.90 -9.05 -12.38
N ALA A 2 -23.65 -8.63 -13.41
CA ALA A 2 -23.54 -7.28 -14.00
C ALA A 2 -24.17 -6.15 -13.16
N SER A 3 -25.24 -6.43 -12.40
CA SER A 3 -25.99 -5.43 -11.64
C SER A 3 -25.26 -4.84 -10.43
N ILE A 4 -24.33 -5.60 -9.83
CA ILE A 4 -23.53 -5.15 -8.68
C ILE A 4 -22.56 -4.04 -9.13
N TRP A 5 -22.03 -4.17 -10.35
CA TRP A 5 -21.11 -3.18 -10.92
C TRP A 5 -21.81 -1.87 -11.28
N GLU A 6 -23.02 -1.94 -11.84
CA GLU A 6 -23.84 -0.76 -12.15
C GLU A 6 -24.21 0.03 -10.88
N SER A 7 -24.52 -0.67 -9.78
CA SER A 7 -24.88 -0.02 -8.52
C SER A 7 -23.68 0.62 -7.80
N ILE A 8 -22.48 0.06 -7.93
CA ILE A 8 -21.24 0.65 -7.42
C ILE A 8 -20.87 1.89 -8.25
N ALA A 9 -20.95 1.81 -9.59
CA ALA A 9 -20.68 2.94 -10.46
C ALA A 9 -21.66 4.12 -10.23
N ALA A 10 -22.94 3.83 -9.95
CA ALA A 10 -23.97 4.84 -9.73
C ALA A 10 -23.89 5.57 -8.37
N SER A 11 -23.19 5.00 -7.37
CA SER A 11 -23.08 5.58 -6.02
C SER A 11 -21.84 6.47 -5.81
N VAL A 12 -20.92 6.53 -6.80
CA VAL A 12 -19.75 7.40 -6.75
C VAL A 12 -20.14 8.80 -7.24
N THR A 13 -20.65 9.62 -6.33
CA THR A 13 -20.86 11.05 -6.55
C THR A 13 -19.50 11.75 -6.67
N PRO A 14 -19.19 12.48 -7.76
CA PRO A 14 -17.92 13.19 -7.87
C PRO A 14 -17.90 14.36 -6.88
N ALA A 15 -17.10 14.25 -5.82
CA ALA A 15 -16.79 15.35 -4.93
C ALA A 15 -16.01 16.44 -5.71
N ARG A 16 -16.45 17.69 -5.51
CA ARG A 16 -16.02 18.97 -6.10
C ARG A 16 -14.55 19.03 -6.58
N ALA A 17 -14.39 19.45 -7.83
CA ALA A 17 -13.12 19.54 -8.56
C ALA A 17 -12.13 20.58 -8.01
N GLY A 18 -11.11 20.12 -7.27
CA GLY A 18 -9.73 20.54 -7.52
C GLY A 18 -9.15 19.64 -8.61
N LYS A 19 -8.11 20.06 -9.35
CA LYS A 19 -7.47 19.28 -10.44
C LYS A 19 -6.90 17.94 -9.95
N VAL A 20 -7.76 16.97 -9.67
CA VAL A 20 -7.43 15.59 -9.39
C VAL A 20 -7.69 14.86 -10.70
N LYS A 21 -6.63 14.37 -11.36
CA LYS A 21 -6.76 13.42 -12.48
C LYS A 21 -7.85 12.42 -12.08
N SER A 22 -8.93 12.30 -12.84
CA SER A 22 -10.00 11.35 -12.53
C SER A 22 -9.38 9.95 -12.50
N ARG A 23 -9.10 9.47 -11.29
CA ARG A 23 -8.49 8.16 -11.05
C ARG A 23 -9.52 7.13 -11.52
N GLY A 24 -9.15 6.31 -12.50
CA GLY A 24 -10.04 5.25 -12.99
C GLY A 24 -10.42 4.29 -11.86
N VAL A 25 -11.52 3.55 -12.03
CA VAL A 25 -12.04 2.64 -11.00
C VAL A 25 -10.98 1.65 -10.49
N MET A 26 -10.07 1.20 -11.35
CA MET A 26 -8.97 0.31 -10.96
C MET A 26 -7.95 0.96 -10.00
N ASP A 27 -7.62 2.24 -10.17
CA ASP A 27 -6.71 2.94 -9.23
C ASP A 27 -7.40 3.15 -7.88
N LEU A 28 -8.70 3.45 -7.88
CA LEU A 28 -9.49 3.53 -6.64
C LEU A 28 -9.52 2.19 -5.91
N MET A 29 -9.75 1.09 -6.62
CA MET A 29 -9.77 -0.26 -6.04
C MET A 29 -8.39 -0.64 -5.48
N SER A 30 -7.30 -0.41 -6.24
CA SER A 30 -5.93 -0.67 -5.78
C SER A 30 -5.63 0.06 -4.47
N ARG A 31 -5.93 1.37 -4.42
CA ARG A 31 -5.71 2.19 -3.21
C ARG A 31 -6.57 1.76 -2.02
N SER A 32 -7.79 1.31 -2.29
CA SER A 32 -8.69 0.81 -1.23
C SER A 32 -8.13 -0.48 -0.63
N LEU A 33 -7.62 -1.39 -1.46
CA LEU A 33 -6.94 -2.62 -1.03
C LEU A 33 -5.67 -2.31 -0.24
N ASP A 34 -4.80 -1.43 -0.76
CA ASP A 34 -3.57 -1.01 -0.07
C ASP A 34 -3.88 -0.40 1.30
N THR A 35 -4.95 0.40 1.40
CA THR A 35 -5.38 1.02 2.67
C THR A 35 -5.87 -0.02 3.67
N MET A 36 -6.71 -0.96 3.23
CA MET A 36 -7.21 -2.05 4.06
C MET A 36 -6.05 -2.92 4.57
N GLN A 37 -5.15 -3.34 3.68
CA GLN A 37 -3.98 -4.14 4.04
C GLN A 37 -3.08 -3.39 5.04
N ALA A 38 -2.86 -2.09 4.85
CA ALA A 38 -2.09 -1.29 5.80
C ALA A 38 -2.76 -1.18 7.18
N HIS A 39 -4.09 -1.15 7.24
CA HIS A 39 -4.81 -1.18 8.52
C HIS A 39 -4.67 -2.54 9.20
N MET A 40 -4.95 -3.63 8.48
CA MET A 40 -4.83 -4.99 8.99
C MET A 40 -3.41 -5.30 9.50
N ALA A 41 -2.38 -4.90 8.76
CA ALA A 41 -0.99 -5.08 9.17
C ALA A 41 -0.68 -4.34 10.48
N ARG A 42 -1.17 -3.10 10.67
CA ARG A 42 -0.99 -2.36 11.94
C ARG A 42 -1.70 -3.04 13.09
N VAL A 43 -2.91 -3.54 12.88
CA VAL A 43 -3.66 -4.28 13.91
C VAL A 43 -2.90 -5.56 14.28
N GLN A 44 -2.40 -6.31 13.30
CA GLN A 44 -1.63 -7.52 13.54
C GLN A 44 -0.35 -7.24 14.34
N LEU A 45 0.42 -6.23 13.95
CA LEU A 45 1.64 -5.83 14.67
C LEU A 45 1.37 -5.36 16.11
N ALA A 46 0.19 -4.82 16.38
CA ALA A 46 -0.21 -4.43 17.73
C ALA A 46 -0.65 -5.63 18.58
N GLN A 47 -1.22 -6.66 17.96
CA GLN A 47 -1.63 -7.89 18.64
C GLN A 47 -0.45 -8.81 18.92
N ASP A 48 0.48 -8.90 17.98
CA ASP A 48 1.66 -9.77 18.04
C ASP A 48 2.90 -8.99 17.58
N PRO A 49 3.57 -8.27 18.50
CA PRO A 49 4.72 -7.45 18.16
C PRO A 49 5.94 -8.34 17.87
N PRO A 50 6.62 -8.19 16.73
CA PRO A 50 7.82 -8.95 16.41
C PRO A 50 9.02 -8.48 17.24
N ASP A 51 10.01 -9.35 17.43
CA ASP A 51 11.27 -8.99 18.09
C ASP A 51 12.04 -7.91 17.33
N LEU A 52 11.99 -7.96 15.99
CA LEU A 52 12.60 -6.98 15.11
C LEU A 52 11.67 -6.64 13.94
N LEU A 53 11.36 -5.36 13.77
CA LEU A 53 10.53 -4.88 12.67
C LEU A 53 11.35 -4.09 11.65
N ILE A 54 11.53 -4.68 10.46
CA ILE A 54 12.16 -4.00 9.31
C ILE A 54 11.09 -3.21 8.57
N GLN A 55 11.10 -1.87 8.74
CA GLN A 55 10.11 -1.00 8.10
C GLN A 55 10.60 -0.45 6.75
N LEU A 56 9.79 -0.64 5.72
CA LEU A 56 9.96 -0.04 4.39
C LEU A 56 8.83 0.96 4.13
N SER A 57 9.14 2.06 3.44
CA SER A 57 8.11 3.01 3.02
C SER A 57 7.13 2.34 2.06
N ARG A 58 5.84 2.41 2.36
CA ARG A 58 4.77 1.91 1.48
C ARG A 58 4.61 2.73 0.21
N GLU A 59 5.15 3.95 0.18
CA GLU A 59 5.16 4.80 -1.02
C GLU A 59 6.33 4.44 -1.96
N ALA A 60 7.14 3.43 -1.60
CA ALA A 60 8.27 3.03 -2.41
C ALA A 60 7.87 2.50 -3.78
N ALA A 61 6.74 1.80 -3.91
CA ALA A 61 6.17 1.38 -5.19
C ALA A 61 4.67 1.03 -5.08
N THR A 62 3.97 1.11 -6.20
CA THR A 62 2.56 0.65 -6.32
C THR A 62 2.50 -0.81 -6.82
N PHE A 63 1.36 -1.47 -6.64
CA PHE A 63 1.11 -2.89 -6.93
C PHE A 63 1.62 -3.42 -8.29
N TYR A 64 1.64 -2.58 -9.33
CA TYR A 64 1.99 -2.98 -10.70
C TYR A 64 3.32 -2.38 -11.22
N GLU A 65 4.16 -1.81 -10.34
CA GLU A 65 5.42 -1.16 -10.73
C GLU A 65 6.62 -2.14 -10.82
N PHE A 66 6.48 -3.22 -11.58
CA PHE A 66 7.48 -4.29 -11.66
C PHE A 66 8.86 -3.84 -12.16
N TRP A 67 8.92 -2.80 -12.99
CA TRP A 67 10.17 -2.25 -13.50
C TRP A 67 11.06 -1.65 -12.39
N ARG A 68 10.51 -1.39 -11.20
CA ARG A 68 11.23 -0.86 -10.04
C ARG A 68 11.72 -1.94 -9.08
N ALA A 69 11.55 -3.23 -9.42
CA ALA A 69 11.91 -4.33 -8.54
C ALA A 69 13.37 -4.25 -8.05
N GLY A 70 14.33 -3.95 -8.93
CA GLY A 70 15.73 -3.80 -8.53
C GLY A 70 15.96 -2.68 -7.50
N GLU A 71 15.29 -1.53 -7.66
CA GLU A 71 15.33 -0.42 -6.72
C GLU A 71 14.75 -0.82 -5.35
N LEU A 72 13.63 -1.56 -5.36
CA LEU A 72 12.97 -2.01 -4.14
C LEU A 72 13.79 -3.05 -3.37
N VAL A 73 14.46 -3.96 -4.07
CA VAL A 73 15.36 -4.95 -3.45
C VAL A 73 16.48 -4.26 -2.70
N GLU A 74 17.12 -3.27 -3.34
CA GLU A 74 18.22 -2.53 -2.72
C GLU A 74 17.76 -1.70 -1.52
N LYS A 75 16.60 -1.03 -1.62
CA LYS A 75 15.98 -0.35 -0.46
C LYS A 75 15.66 -1.31 0.68
N GLY A 76 15.17 -2.51 0.35
CA GLY A 76 14.91 -3.58 1.30
C GLY A 76 16.17 -4.00 2.05
N ARG A 77 17.25 -4.25 1.32
CA ARG A 77 18.56 -4.60 1.89
C ARG A 77 19.06 -3.53 2.85
N GLN A 78 19.04 -2.27 2.43
CA GLN A 78 19.47 -1.15 3.29
C GLN A 78 18.60 -0.98 4.54
N ALA A 79 17.29 -1.19 4.44
CA ALA A 79 16.39 -1.13 5.60
C ALA A 79 16.68 -2.27 6.59
N ALA A 80 16.96 -3.48 6.08
CA ALA A 80 17.32 -4.63 6.89
C ALA A 80 18.65 -4.42 7.60
N GLU A 81 19.69 -3.99 6.88
CA GLU A 81 21.02 -3.68 7.47
C GLU A 81 20.89 -2.68 8.61
N LYS A 82 20.19 -1.56 8.39
CA LYS A 82 19.95 -0.56 9.43
C LYS A 82 19.23 -1.11 10.66
N ALA A 83 18.26 -2.00 10.44
CA ALA A 83 17.49 -2.59 11.54
C ALA A 83 18.32 -3.59 12.34
N LEU A 84 19.15 -4.39 11.67
CA LEU A 84 20.08 -5.34 12.30
C LEU A 84 21.17 -4.59 13.09
N ASP A 85 21.79 -3.59 12.48
CA ASP A 85 22.80 -2.74 13.13
C ASP A 85 22.23 -2.07 14.39
N ALA A 86 21.00 -1.56 14.32
CA ALA A 86 20.33 -0.94 15.47
C ALA A 86 19.97 -1.94 16.57
N ALA A 87 19.73 -3.21 16.22
CA ALA A 87 19.52 -4.30 17.16
C ALA A 87 20.83 -4.89 17.72
N GLY A 88 21.98 -4.53 17.14
CA GLY A 88 23.30 -5.08 17.49
C GLY A 88 23.53 -6.52 17.02
N LEU A 89 22.87 -6.92 15.93
CA LEU A 89 22.96 -8.25 15.31
C LEU A 89 23.84 -8.24 14.05
#